data_AF-A0AAD9Y1C6-F1
#
_entry.id   AF-A0AAD9Y1C6-F1
#
_cell.length_a   1.000
_cell.length_b   1.000
_cell.length_c   1.000
_cell.angle_alpha   90.00
_cell.angle_beta   90.00
_cell.angle_gamma   90.00
#
_symmetry.space_group_name_H-M   'P 1'
#
loop_
_entity.id
_entity.type
_entity.pdbx_description
1 polymer ?
#
loop_
_entity_poly.entity_id
_entity_poly.type
_entity_poly.pdbx_seq_one_letter_code
_entity_poly.pdbx_strand_id
1 'polypeptide(L)'
;MDVSSQVAIWVQEALELEHAGMPQGSFTLVFDGDSSCSEIFKDIVQRDAAWQEAIDLCLDRNLLPPLRWDVRRRDARYETRGRREDRTEVSKESDNAWYVREGFPQAINDIVAGKSIVKCNFWVGDVWDVERLVKENKGWSMQQWKTAWYNQLTTRHFEPDLPPPGWVQLLCDDTFETGLPRTS
;
A
#
# COMPACT_ATOMS: atom_id res chain seq x y z
N MET A 1 -9.60 -3.09 5.51
CA MET A 1 -8.17 -3.43 5.72
C MET A 1 -7.38 -2.49 4.83
N ASP A 2 -6.31 -1.88 5.32
CA ASP A 2 -5.53 -0.89 4.57
C ASP A 2 -4.46 -1.59 3.71
N VAL A 3 -4.57 -1.46 2.38
CA VAL A 3 -3.75 -2.19 1.40
C VAL A 3 -2.28 -1.83 1.53
N SER A 4 -1.96 -0.54 1.68
CA SER A 4 -0.58 -0.06 1.75
C SER A 4 0.17 -0.63 2.95
N SER A 5 -0.50 -0.81 4.08
CA SER A 5 0.09 -1.39 5.29
C SER A 5 0.51 -2.85 5.10
N GLN A 6 -0.32 -3.66 4.44
CA GLN A 6 0.02 -5.06 4.14
C GLN A 6 1.13 -5.16 3.09
N VAL A 7 1.05 -4.36 2.01
CA VAL A 7 2.11 -4.32 1.00
C VAL A 7 3.43 -3.92 1.63
N ALA A 8 3.43 -2.91 2.51
CA ALA A 8 4.64 -2.46 3.21
C ALA A 8 5.28 -3.56 4.07
N ILE A 9 4.49 -4.41 4.73
CA ILE A 9 5.01 -5.55 5.50
C ILE A 9 5.73 -6.51 4.56
N TRP A 10 5.06 -6.97 3.49
CA TRP A 10 5.64 -7.94 2.58
C TRP A 10 6.89 -7.42 1.88
N VAL A 11 6.87 -6.14 1.46
CA VAL A 11 8.03 -5.48 0.84
C VAL A 11 9.19 -5.40 1.83
N GLN A 12 8.94 -4.94 3.06
CA GLN A 12 10.00 -4.83 4.07
C GLN A 12 10.59 -6.19 4.42
N GLU A 13 9.75 -7.20 4.66
CA GLU A 13 10.22 -8.56 4.96
C GLU A 13 11.07 -9.11 3.81
N ALA A 14 10.66 -8.92 2.56
CA ALA A 14 11.43 -9.34 1.40
C ALA A 14 12.82 -8.67 1.37
N LEU A 15 12.88 -7.35 1.59
CA LEU A 15 14.13 -6.57 1.57
C LEU A 15 15.10 -6.97 2.69
N GLU A 16 14.59 -7.48 3.81
CA GLU A 16 15.42 -7.94 4.94
C GLU A 16 15.99 -9.35 4.75
N LEU A 17 15.49 -10.14 3.79
CA LEU A 17 15.93 -11.54 3.61
C LEU A 17 17.44 -11.67 3.33
N GLU A 18 17.99 -10.80 2.49
CA GLU A 18 19.44 -10.81 2.20
C GLU A 18 20.25 -10.50 3.46
N HIS A 19 19.83 -9.50 4.24
CA HIS A 19 20.45 -9.15 5.51
C HIS A 19 20.31 -10.27 6.56
N ALA A 20 19.24 -11.06 6.49
CA ALA A 20 19.01 -12.24 7.33
C ALA A 20 19.83 -13.48 6.90
N GLY A 21 20.65 -13.37 5.85
CA GLY A 21 21.56 -14.42 5.40
C GLY A 21 21.09 -15.20 4.17
N MET A 22 20.01 -14.77 3.52
CA MET A 22 19.60 -15.35 2.23
C MET A 22 20.57 -14.93 1.12
N PRO A 23 21.07 -15.85 0.28
CA PRO A 23 21.99 -15.50 -0.79
C PRO A 23 21.40 -14.50 -1.78
N GLN A 24 22.19 -13.51 -2.20
CA GLN A 24 21.77 -12.51 -3.17
C GLN A 24 21.25 -13.16 -4.45
N GLY A 25 20.09 -12.71 -4.93
CA GLY A 25 19.46 -13.22 -6.15
C GLY A 25 18.80 -14.60 -6.03
N SER A 26 18.80 -15.23 -4.85
CA SER A 26 18.10 -16.51 -4.63
C SER A 26 16.59 -16.38 -4.43
N PHE A 27 16.08 -15.14 -4.29
CA PHE A 27 14.68 -14.84 -4.05
C PHE A 27 14.20 -13.64 -4.86
N THR A 28 12.91 -13.64 -5.17
CA THR A 28 12.18 -12.51 -5.74
C THR A 28 10.74 -12.62 -5.25
N LEU A 29 10.20 -11.53 -4.71
CA LEU A 29 8.77 -11.44 -4.41
C LEU A 29 8.06 -10.90 -5.64
N VAL A 30 7.02 -11.59 -6.11
CA VAL A 30 6.22 -11.14 -7.25
C VAL A 30 4.81 -10.84 -6.78
N PHE A 31 4.36 -9.60 -6.98
CA PHE A 31 2.95 -9.24 -6.93
C PHE A 31 2.33 -9.59 -8.29
N ASP A 32 1.56 -10.67 -8.28
CA ASP A 32 0.79 -11.17 -9.42
C ASP A 32 -0.62 -10.57 -9.40
N GLY A 33 -1.06 -10.00 -10.52
CA GLY A 33 -2.35 -9.34 -10.63
C GLY A 33 -2.69 -8.86 -12.03
N ASP A 34 -3.85 -8.22 -12.14
CA ASP A 34 -4.47 -7.76 -13.38
C ASP A 34 -4.51 -6.22 -13.48
N SER A 35 -5.39 -5.69 -14.32
CA SER A 35 -5.64 -4.25 -14.42
C SER A 35 -6.13 -3.65 -13.09
N SER A 36 -6.92 -4.38 -12.31
CA SER A 36 -7.42 -3.94 -11.01
C SER A 36 -6.27 -3.75 -10.02
N CYS A 37 -5.29 -4.66 -10.03
CA CYS A 37 -4.05 -4.51 -9.25
C CYS A 37 -3.22 -3.29 -9.69
N SER A 38 -3.20 -2.98 -11.00
CA SER A 38 -2.54 -1.76 -11.51
C SER A 38 -3.17 -0.49 -10.92
N GLU A 39 -4.50 -0.43 -10.86
CA GLU A 39 -5.23 0.70 -10.26
C GLU A 39 -4.97 0.79 -8.76
N ILE A 40 -5.09 -0.32 -8.03
CA ILE A 40 -4.82 -0.36 -6.58
C ILE A 40 -3.40 0.11 -6.27
N PHE A 41 -2.41 -0.39 -7.02
CA PHE A 41 -1.01 -0.06 -6.78
C PHE A 41 -0.74 1.42 -7.06
N LYS A 42 -1.31 1.99 -8.11
CA LYS A 42 -1.13 3.40 -8.45
C LYS A 42 -1.86 4.34 -7.51
N ASP A 43 -3.11 4.02 -7.21
CA ASP A 43 -4.04 4.95 -6.57
C ASP A 43 -4.06 4.85 -5.05
N ILE A 44 -3.59 3.72 -4.51
CA ILE A 44 -3.45 3.51 -3.07
C ILE A 44 -1.97 3.44 -2.69
N VAL A 45 -1.25 2.42 -3.17
CA VAL A 45 0.11 2.11 -2.67
C VAL A 45 1.08 3.25 -2.97
N GLN A 46 1.16 3.69 -4.23
CA GLN A 46 2.03 4.81 -4.60
C GLN A 46 1.56 6.15 -4.05
N ARG A 47 0.24 6.38 -3.99
CA ARG A 47 -0.30 7.59 -3.37
C ARG A 47 0.15 7.70 -1.92
N ASP A 48 0.02 6.63 -1.14
CA ASP A 48 0.38 6.64 0.28
C ASP A 48 1.90 6.79 0.47
N ALA A 49 2.70 6.15 -0.38
CA ALA A 49 4.14 6.38 -0.44
C ALA A 49 4.48 7.85 -0.70
N ALA A 50 3.89 8.44 -1.74
CA ALA A 50 4.09 9.85 -2.09
C ALA A 50 3.60 10.81 -1.01
N TRP A 51 2.50 10.48 -0.33
CA TRP A 51 1.95 11.30 0.76
C TRP A 51 2.86 11.30 1.97
N GLN A 52 3.36 10.13 2.36
CA GLN A 52 4.34 10.01 3.43
C GLN A 52 5.63 10.77 3.07
N GLU A 53 6.15 10.59 1.86
CA GLU A 53 7.36 11.27 1.39
C GLU A 53 7.19 12.80 1.34
N ALA A 54 6.03 13.30 0.89
CA ALA A 54 5.75 14.72 0.86
C ALA A 54 5.70 15.34 2.26
N ILE A 55 5.09 14.65 3.23
CA ILE A 55 5.07 15.10 4.63
C ILE A 55 6.49 15.08 5.20
N ASP A 56 7.27 14.02 4.94
CA ASP A 56 8.66 13.92 5.37
C ASP A 56 9.50 15.08 4.80
N LEU A 57 9.37 15.38 3.51
CA LEU A 57 10.01 16.55 2.89
C LEU A 57 9.56 17.88 3.51
N CYS A 58 8.27 18.01 3.85
CA CYS A 58 7.76 19.22 4.51
C CYS A 58 8.34 19.39 5.92
N LEU A 59 8.53 18.30 6.67
CA LEU A 59 9.17 18.33 7.98
C LEU A 59 10.66 18.70 7.85
N ASP A 60 11.39 18.06 6.92
CA ASP A 60 12.82 18.31 6.69
C ASP A 60 13.09 19.74 6.22
N ARG A 61 12.19 20.30 5.42
CA ARG A 61 12.28 21.68 4.91
C ARG A 61 11.72 22.73 5.88
N ASN A 62 11.29 22.32 7.08
CA ASN A 62 10.65 23.20 8.07
C ASN A 62 9.39 23.92 7.53
N LEU A 63 8.68 23.31 6.57
CA LEU A 63 7.37 23.78 6.08
C LEU A 63 6.24 23.35 7.03
N LEU A 64 6.45 22.27 7.77
CA LEU A 64 5.60 21.82 8.86
C LEU A 64 6.37 21.91 10.19
N PRO A 65 5.67 22.11 11.32
CA PRO A 65 6.30 22.04 12.64
C PRO A 65 6.99 20.69 12.84
N PRO A 66 8.15 20.65 13.52
CA PRO A 66 8.88 19.40 13.72
C PRO A 66 8.03 18.42 14.53
N LEU A 67 7.98 17.17 14.06
CA LEU A 67 7.36 16.07 14.78
C LEU A 67 8.44 15.24 15.48
N ARG A 68 8.18 14.88 16.74
CA ARG A 68 9.02 13.90 17.43
C ARG A 68 8.96 12.56 16.70
N TRP A 69 10.08 11.85 16.64
CA TRP A 69 10.19 10.57 15.95
C TRP A 69 9.17 9.53 16.44
N ASP A 70 8.90 9.50 17.75
CA ASP A 70 7.99 8.52 18.35
C ASP A 70 6.53 8.84 18.04
N VAL A 71 6.21 10.13 17.96
CA VAL A 71 4.88 10.58 17.56
C VAL A 71 4.67 10.27 16.08
N ARG A 72 5.62 10.61 15.20
CA ARG A 72 5.54 10.33 13.75
C ARG A 72 5.19 8.88 13.45
N ARG A 73 5.80 7.93 14.17
CA ARG A 73 5.60 6.47 13.96
C ARG A 73 4.38 5.88 14.69
N ARG A 74 3.63 6.69 15.44
CA ARG A 74 2.42 6.23 16.13
C ARG A 74 1.29 6.05 15.12
N ASP A 75 1.13 4.82 14.65
CA ASP A 75 0.03 4.42 13.79
C ASP A 75 -1.09 3.79 14.64
N ALA A 76 -2.24 4.47 14.69
CA ALA A 76 -3.41 4.04 15.46
C ALA A 76 -4.01 2.71 14.96
N ARG A 77 -3.66 2.27 13.74
CA ARG A 77 -4.05 0.96 13.18
C ARG A 77 -3.47 -0.20 14.01
N TYR A 78 -2.32 -0.03 14.67
CA TYR A 78 -1.76 -1.04 15.58
C TYR A 78 -2.31 -0.97 17.00
N GLU A 79 -2.67 0.23 17.49
CA GLU A 79 -3.21 0.41 18.84
C GLU A 79 -4.60 -0.21 19.00
N THR A 80 -5.40 -0.23 17.92
CA THR A 80 -6.77 -0.78 17.93
C THR A 80 -6.81 -2.29 18.15
N ARG A 81 -5.70 -3.02 17.95
CA ARG A 81 -5.65 -4.46 18.22
C ARG A 81 -5.69 -4.81 19.72
N GLY A 82 -5.56 -3.82 20.62
CA GLY A 82 -5.49 -4.03 22.07
C GLY A 82 -6.45 -3.22 22.95
N ARG A 83 -7.29 -2.32 22.42
CA ARG A 83 -8.13 -1.45 23.27
C ARG A 83 -9.58 -1.31 22.78
N ARG A 84 -10.51 -1.74 23.64
CA ARG A 84 -11.96 -1.53 23.54
C ARG A 84 -12.31 -0.03 23.42
N GLU A 85 -13.12 0.29 22.42
CA GLU A 85 -14.29 1.21 22.39
C GLU A 85 -14.31 2.53 23.20
N ASP A 86 -13.18 3.17 23.50
CA ASP A 86 -13.22 4.56 23.99
C ASP A 86 -12.40 5.49 23.11
N ARG A 87 -13.00 5.85 21.95
CA ARG A 87 -12.46 6.86 21.02
C ARG A 87 -12.81 8.25 21.56
N THR A 88 -12.10 8.70 22.59
CA THR A 88 -12.11 10.12 23.01
C THR A 88 -11.46 11.00 21.93
N GLU A 89 -11.88 12.27 21.85
CA GLU A 89 -11.47 13.25 20.81
C GLU A 89 -9.95 13.44 20.70
N VAL A 90 -9.20 13.18 21.78
CA VAL A 90 -7.73 13.21 21.84
C VAL A 90 -7.05 12.21 20.88
N SER A 91 -7.76 11.14 20.49
CA SER A 91 -7.25 10.13 19.54
C SER A 91 -7.06 10.66 18.11
N LYS A 92 -7.80 11.69 17.68
CA LYS A 92 -7.77 12.16 16.29
C LYS A 92 -6.53 12.98 15.94
N GLU A 93 -5.96 13.73 16.89
CA GLU A 93 -4.75 14.53 16.64
C GLU A 93 -3.47 13.71 16.61
N SER A 94 -3.45 12.58 17.34
CA SER A 94 -2.28 11.70 17.45
C SER A 94 -2.23 10.60 16.38
N ASP A 95 -3.32 10.39 15.63
CA ASP A 95 -3.37 9.40 14.57
C ASP A 95 -2.50 9.85 13.38
N ASN A 96 -1.41 9.13 13.12
CA ASN A 96 -0.55 9.32 11.96
C ASN A 96 -0.77 8.19 10.94
N ALA A 97 -2.03 7.87 10.65
CA ALA A 97 -2.36 6.87 9.64
C ALA A 97 -1.73 7.14 8.25
N TRP A 98 -1.38 8.39 7.93
CA TRP A 98 -0.58 8.73 6.73
C TRP A 98 0.81 8.10 6.71
N TYR A 99 1.39 7.78 7.88
CA TYR A 99 2.65 7.07 8.01
C TYR A 99 2.38 5.58 7.87
N VAL A 100 2.95 4.97 6.83
CA VAL A 100 2.83 3.53 6.56
C VAL A 100 3.93 2.79 7.30
N ARG A 101 5.19 2.94 6.87
CA ARG A 101 6.40 2.36 7.49
C ARG A 101 7.64 3.15 7.12
N GLU A 102 8.71 2.96 7.89
CA GLU A 102 10.03 3.50 7.59
C GLU A 102 10.54 2.87 6.28
N GLY A 103 11.13 3.69 5.40
CA GLY A 103 11.64 3.23 4.10
C GLY A 103 10.57 2.84 3.06
N PHE A 104 9.27 2.90 3.40
CA PHE A 104 8.20 2.53 2.48
C PHE A 104 8.20 3.36 1.18
N PRO A 105 8.30 4.70 1.21
CA PRO A 105 8.31 5.47 -0.04
C PRO A 105 9.46 5.10 -0.97
N GLN A 106 10.67 4.96 -0.41
CA GLN A 106 11.85 4.55 -1.17
C GLN A 106 11.66 3.16 -1.78
N ALA A 107 11.13 2.20 -1.02
CA ALA A 107 10.88 0.85 -1.50
C ALA A 107 9.87 0.81 -2.66
N ILE A 108 8.81 1.62 -2.61
CA ILE A 108 7.85 1.74 -3.72
C ILE A 108 8.49 2.39 -4.95
N ASN A 109 9.30 3.45 -4.77
CA ASN A 109 10.03 4.08 -5.87
C ASN A 109 11.02 3.10 -6.54
N ASP A 110 11.68 2.24 -5.76
CA ASP A 110 12.58 1.21 -6.28
C ASP A 110 11.85 0.08 -7.02
N ILE A 111 10.63 -0.27 -6.61
CA ILE A 111 9.75 -1.20 -7.34
C ILE A 111 9.37 -0.60 -8.69
N VAL A 112 8.90 0.65 -8.72
CA VAL A 112 8.51 1.34 -9.97
C VAL A 112 9.70 1.52 -10.90
N ALA A 113 10.89 1.81 -10.36
CA ALA A 113 12.13 1.93 -11.13
C ALA A 113 12.71 0.58 -11.59
N GLY A 114 12.14 -0.57 -11.19
CA GLY A 114 12.63 -1.90 -11.53
C GLY A 114 13.96 -2.28 -10.87
N LYS A 115 14.32 -1.62 -9.77
CA LYS A 115 15.57 -1.83 -9.01
C LYS A 115 15.39 -2.72 -7.78
N SER A 116 14.15 -3.00 -7.39
CA SER A 116 13.82 -3.84 -6.24
C SER A 116 13.86 -5.33 -6.57
N ILE A 117 14.08 -6.15 -5.54
CA ILE A 117 13.84 -7.61 -5.59
C ILE A 117 12.34 -7.94 -5.64
N VAL A 118 11.49 -6.96 -5.31
CA VAL A 118 10.04 -7.06 -5.45
C VAL A 118 9.65 -6.62 -6.85
N LYS A 119 8.89 -7.46 -7.55
CA LYS A 119 8.43 -7.22 -8.92
C LYS A 119 6.91 -7.25 -8.98
N CYS A 120 6.34 -6.58 -9.97
CA CYS A 120 4.94 -6.67 -10.34
C CYS A 120 4.84 -7.20 -11.76
N ASN A 121 3.85 -8.04 -12.04
CA ASN A 121 3.56 -8.46 -13.43
C ASN A 121 2.49 -7.59 -14.12
N PHE A 122 1.86 -6.71 -13.36
CA PHE A 122 0.92 -5.70 -13.83
C PHE A 122 1.61 -4.34 -13.98
N TRP A 123 0.95 -3.40 -14.63
CA TRP A 123 1.53 -2.08 -14.88
C TRP A 123 1.54 -1.23 -13.61
N VAL A 124 2.73 -0.84 -13.17
CA VAL A 124 2.93 -0.06 -11.93
C VAL A 124 2.88 1.45 -12.13
N GLY A 125 2.68 1.96 -13.34
CA GLY A 125 2.61 3.41 -13.55
C GLY A 125 3.95 4.14 -13.42
N ASP A 126 3.84 5.47 -13.45
CA ASP A 126 4.96 6.39 -13.24
C ASP A 126 5.03 6.84 -11.79
N VAL A 127 6.24 7.12 -11.31
CA VAL A 127 6.49 7.64 -9.96
C VAL A 127 5.70 8.94 -9.75
N TRP A 128 5.05 9.06 -8.60
CA TRP A 128 4.35 10.26 -8.20
C TRP A 128 5.31 11.45 -8.08
N ASP A 129 4.89 12.61 -8.60
CA ASP A 129 5.65 13.85 -8.45
C ASP A 129 5.43 14.43 -7.04
N VAL A 130 6.27 13.99 -6.11
CA VAL A 130 6.22 14.41 -4.69
C VAL A 130 6.50 15.90 -4.56
N GLU A 131 7.38 16.48 -5.38
CA GLU A 131 7.68 17.92 -5.35
C GLU A 131 6.46 18.76 -5.75
N ARG A 132 5.72 18.31 -6.78
CA ARG A 132 4.45 18.92 -7.14
C ARG A 132 3.45 18.83 -6.00
N LEU A 133 3.34 17.68 -5.34
CA LEU A 133 2.45 17.49 -4.18
C LEU A 133 2.79 18.45 -3.02
N VAL A 134 4.08 18.60 -2.69
CA VAL A 134 4.56 19.56 -1.68
C VAL A 134 4.26 21.01 -2.09
N LYS A 135 4.45 21.35 -3.37
CA LYS A 135 4.21 22.69 -3.90
C LYS A 135 2.73 23.06 -3.89
N GLU A 136 1.85 22.15 -4.32
CA GLU A 136 0.39 22.35 -4.37
C GLU A 136 -0.20 22.52 -2.97
N ASN A 137 0.34 21.81 -1.98
CA ASN A 137 -0.13 21.83 -0.60
C ASN A 137 0.73 22.74 0.30
N LYS A 138 1.46 23.70 -0.29
CA LYS A 138 2.32 24.60 0.46
C LYS A 138 1.50 25.43 1.45
N GLY A 139 1.93 25.45 2.71
CA GLY A 139 1.27 26.18 3.79
C GLY A 139 0.11 25.42 4.43
N TRP A 140 -0.17 24.19 4.01
CA TRP A 140 -1.07 23.32 4.74
C TRP A 140 -0.52 23.00 6.12
N SER A 141 -1.40 23.01 7.11
CA SER A 141 -1.15 22.46 8.44
C SER A 141 -1.12 20.93 8.40
N MET A 142 -0.47 20.32 9.40
CA MET A 142 -0.46 18.87 9.57
C MET A 142 -1.89 18.28 9.58
N GLN A 143 -2.85 18.98 10.18
CA GLN A 143 -4.24 18.52 10.21
C GLN A 143 -4.88 18.48 8.82
N GLN A 144 -4.58 19.45 7.94
CA GLN A 144 -5.06 19.44 6.56
C GLN A 144 -4.47 18.29 5.77
N TRP A 145 -3.17 18.00 5.93
CA TRP A 145 -2.53 16.81 5.34
C TRP A 145 -3.21 15.52 5.79
N LYS A 146 -3.49 15.36 7.09
CA LYS A 146 -4.19 14.20 7.66
C LYS A 146 -5.61 14.05 7.12
N THR A 147 -6.39 15.13 7.13
CA THR A 147 -7.78 15.12 6.67
C THR A 147 -7.87 14.82 5.17
N ALA A 148 -6.99 15.40 4.35
CA ALA A 148 -6.96 15.14 2.92
C ALA A 148 -6.62 13.67 2.61
N TRP A 149 -5.61 13.10 3.28
CA TRP A 149 -5.28 11.68 3.16
C TRP A 149 -6.47 10.77 3.52
N TYR A 150 -7.11 11.04 4.67
CA TYR A 150 -8.24 10.25 5.14
C TYR A 150 -9.42 10.30 4.16
N ASN A 151 -9.77 11.49 3.66
CA ASN A 151 -10.87 11.65 2.70
C ASN A 151 -10.61 10.87 1.40
N GLN A 152 -9.38 10.89 0.90
CA GLN A 152 -9.00 10.15 -0.30
C GLN A 152 -9.06 8.63 -0.12
N LEU A 153 -8.72 8.12 1.07
CA LEU A 153 -8.93 6.71 1.40
C LEU A 153 -10.40 6.32 1.40
N THR A 154 -11.25 7.12 2.04
CA THR A 154 -12.68 6.79 2.19
C THR A 154 -13.48 6.88 0.89
N THR A 155 -12.90 7.46 -0.17
CA THR A 155 -13.60 7.69 -1.44
C THR A 155 -13.48 6.50 -2.40
N ARG A 156 -12.49 5.60 -2.21
CA ARG A 156 -12.22 4.50 -3.15
C ARG A 156 -12.47 3.14 -2.51
N HIS A 157 -13.37 2.36 -3.11
CA HIS A 157 -13.66 0.99 -2.73
C HIS A 157 -13.30 0.07 -3.89
N PHE A 158 -12.53 -0.98 -3.59
CA PHE A 158 -12.24 -2.06 -4.52
C PHE A 158 -12.99 -3.29 -4.01
N GLU A 159 -13.91 -3.81 -4.82
CA GLU A 159 -14.55 -5.10 -4.55
C GLU A 159 -13.68 -6.20 -5.16
N PRO A 160 -13.28 -7.21 -4.38
CA PRO A 160 -12.62 -8.37 -4.96
C PRO A 160 -13.60 -9.08 -5.88
N ASP A 161 -13.07 -9.65 -6.97
CA ASP A 161 -13.85 -10.57 -7.79
C ASP A 161 -14.46 -11.67 -6.93
N LEU A 162 -15.64 -12.15 -7.33
CA LEU A 162 -16.24 -13.29 -6.67
C LEU A 162 -15.21 -14.42 -6.61
N PRO A 163 -15.06 -15.09 -5.46
CA PRO A 163 -14.12 -16.19 -5.35
C PRO A 163 -14.43 -17.17 -6.48
N PRO A 164 -13.41 -17.77 -7.11
CA PRO A 164 -13.64 -18.77 -8.13
C PRO A 164 -14.58 -19.84 -7.57
N PRO A 165 -15.41 -20.46 -8.44
CA PRO A 165 -16.31 -21.51 -8.01
C PRO A 165 -15.55 -22.54 -7.18
N GLY A 166 -16.18 -23.03 -6.11
CA GLY A 166 -15.56 -24.01 -5.23
C GLY A 166 -15.10 -25.22 -6.05
N TRP A 167 -14.08 -25.94 -5.58
CA TRP A 167 -13.50 -27.10 -6.28
C TRP A 167 -14.55 -28.13 -6.76
N VAL A 168 -15.67 -28.25 -6.05
CA VAL A 168 -16.81 -29.12 -6.42
C VAL A 168 -17.48 -28.66 -7.73
N GLN A 169 -17.64 -27.36 -7.95
CA GLN A 169 -18.22 -26.80 -9.18
C GLN A 169 -17.27 -26.96 -10.37
N LEU A 170 -15.96 -26.75 -10.17
CA LEU A 170 -14.95 -26.97 -11.21
C LEU A 170 -14.97 -28.42 -11.72
N LEU A 171 -15.11 -29.40 -10.81
CA LEU A 171 -15.24 -30.81 -11.20
C LEU A 171 -16.52 -31.13 -11.97
N CYS A 172 -17.63 -30.44 -11.68
CA CYS A 172 -18.87 -30.62 -12.42
C CYS A 172 -18.73 -30.08 -13.85
N ASP A 173 -18.14 -28.90 -14.04
CA ASP A 173 -18.00 -28.26 -15.35
C ASP A 173 -17.07 -29.07 -16.29
N ASP A 174 -15.98 -29.65 -15.77
CA ASP A 174 -15.08 -30.52 -16.55
C ASP A 174 -15.76 -31.82 -17.04
N THR A 175 -16.79 -32.31 -16.33
CA THR A 175 -17.48 -33.55 -16.72
C THR A 175 -18.47 -33.38 -17.88
N PHE A 176 -18.87 -32.15 -18.22
CA PHE A 176 -19.83 -31.90 -19.31
C PHE A 176 -19.18 -31.65 -20.68
N GLU A 177 -17.87 -31.36 -20.76
CA GLU A 177 -17.18 -31.17 -22.05
C GLU A 177 -16.66 -32.48 -22.67
N THR A 178 -16.55 -33.56 -21.91
CA THR A 178 -16.12 -34.88 -22.43
C THR A 178 -17.30 -35.80 -22.73
N GLY A 179 -17.97 -35.56 -23.87
CA GLY A 179 -18.88 -36.54 -24.49
C GLY A 179 -20.01 -35.84 -25.25
N LEU A 180 -19.97 -35.73 -26.58
CA LEU A 180 -20.03 -36.84 -27.53
C LEU A 180 -19.45 -36.42 -28.90
N PRO A 181 -18.90 -37.35 -29.70
CA PRO A 181 -18.58 -37.07 -31.09
C PRO A 181 -19.87 -36.85 -31.89
N ARG A 182 -19.92 -35.75 -32.66
CA ARG A 182 -20.93 -35.57 -33.72
C ARG A 182 -20.67 -36.61 -34.81
N THR A 183 -21.44 -37.70 -34.81
CA THR A 183 -21.54 -38.59 -35.98
C THR A 183 -22.72 -38.17 -36.85
N SER A 184 -22.46 -38.14 -38.15
CA SER A 184 -23.31 -37.70 -39.27
C SER A 184 -24.66 -38.38 -39.37
#